data_AF-A0A9P8BYB1-F1
#
_entry.id   AF-A0A9P8BYB1-F1
#
_cell.length_a   1.000
_cell.length_b   1.000
_cell.length_c   1.000
_cell.angle_alpha   90.00
_cell.angle_beta   90.00
_cell.angle_gamma   90.00
#
_symmetry.space_group_name_H-M   'P 1'
#
loop_
_entity.id
_entity.type
_entity.pdbx_description
1 polymer ?
#
loop_
_entity_poly.entity_id
_entity_poly.type
_entity_poly.pdbx_seq_one_letter_code
_entity_poly.pdbx_strand_id
1 'polypeptide(L)'
;MVEFESGDILENWMQGNFGQHYPNLESFRTILNPEFIDEMWHPRENFDHTHQLLVANRHLKEFDSVMNFVKIDQMLRQPWACMGLEWLVCSIVGVDRLTEEEEEVVVAGLRVPGYSTELTEDETRAVEKFYRCRAQHHGMYDRLASLKRLKHLDLGYENRYPPWADIGKRYRGEDDNLYLKYIDQPMFDTLELTLESGLGRSAALKDLEMFGFECINHRVGKAGMDGQELAQAKVDVWS
;
A
#
# COMPACT_ATOMS: atom_id res chain seq x y z
N MET A 1 -21.30 11.70 -10.72
CA MET A 1 -20.52 10.49 -11.04
C MET A 1 -19.84 10.76 -12.37
N VAL A 2 -18.51 10.69 -12.41
CA VAL A 2 -17.77 10.82 -13.67
C VAL A 2 -16.99 9.53 -13.84
N GLU A 3 -17.45 8.71 -14.77
CA GLU A 3 -16.74 7.51 -15.19
C GLU A 3 -15.85 7.91 -16.35
N PHE A 4 -14.58 7.47 -16.30
CA PHE A 4 -13.65 7.72 -17.38
C PHE A 4 -13.19 6.38 -17.94
N GLU A 5 -13.26 6.24 -19.26
CA GLU A 5 -12.56 5.16 -19.96
C GLU A 5 -11.06 5.46 -19.96
N SER A 6 -10.22 4.43 -19.92
CA SER A 6 -8.75 4.54 -19.79
C SER A 6 -8.11 5.53 -20.77
N GLY A 7 -8.66 5.66 -21.99
CA GLY A 7 -8.19 6.61 -23.01
C GLY A 7 -8.38 8.08 -22.64
N ASP A 8 -9.56 8.46 -22.13
CA ASP A 8 -9.89 9.87 -21.79
C ASP A 8 -9.12 10.35 -20.54
N ILE A 9 -8.78 9.41 -19.65
CA ILE A 9 -7.94 9.66 -18.48
C ILE A 9 -6.55 10.08 -18.93
N LEU A 10 -5.95 9.34 -19.86
CA LEU A 10 -4.56 9.56 -20.27
C LEU A 10 -4.32 10.98 -20.82
N GLU A 11 -5.20 11.50 -21.68
CA GLU A 11 -5.03 12.84 -22.25
C GLU A 11 -5.14 13.95 -21.19
N ASN A 12 -6.13 13.86 -20.30
CA ASN A 12 -6.32 14.86 -19.26
C ASN A 12 -5.28 14.74 -18.14
N TRP A 13 -4.77 13.54 -17.86
CA TRP A 13 -3.71 13.29 -16.89
C TRP A 13 -2.37 13.83 -17.39
N MET A 14 -2.06 13.66 -18.68
CA MET A 14 -0.84 14.20 -19.29
C MET A 14 -0.70 15.72 -19.17
N GLN A 15 -1.80 16.46 -18.96
CA GLN A 15 -1.78 17.91 -18.81
C GLN A 15 -1.54 18.39 -17.36
N GLY A 16 -1.47 17.48 -16.37
CA GLY A 16 -1.09 17.80 -14.99
C GLY A 16 -2.06 18.68 -14.19
N ASN A 17 -3.23 19.02 -14.74
CA ASN A 17 -4.19 19.96 -14.13
C ASN A 17 -5.55 19.32 -13.80
N PHE A 18 -5.64 17.99 -13.79
CA PHE A 18 -6.92 17.28 -13.68
C PHE A 18 -7.77 17.74 -12.47
N GLY A 19 -7.14 17.92 -11.30
CA GLY A 19 -7.84 18.40 -10.10
C GLY A 19 -8.44 19.81 -10.23
N GLN A 20 -7.91 20.66 -11.11
CA GLN A 20 -8.43 22.01 -11.35
C GLN A 20 -9.62 22.02 -12.32
N HIS A 21 -9.70 21.05 -13.23
CA HIS A 21 -10.78 20.96 -14.21
C HIS A 21 -12.10 20.45 -13.61
N TYR A 22 -12.03 19.70 -12.52
CA TYR A 22 -13.20 19.07 -11.90
C TYR A 22 -13.31 19.35 -10.38
N PRO A 23 -13.39 20.63 -9.93
CA PRO A 23 -13.29 20.99 -8.50
C PRO A 23 -14.40 20.42 -7.59
N ASN A 24 -15.48 19.91 -8.19
CA ASN A 24 -16.63 19.30 -7.48
C ASN A 24 -16.73 17.80 -7.77
N LEU A 25 -15.63 17.14 -8.16
CA LEU A 25 -15.61 15.71 -8.40
C LEU A 25 -15.95 14.95 -7.10
N GLU A 26 -17.01 14.16 -7.13
CA GLU A 26 -17.42 13.32 -5.99
C GLU A 26 -16.98 11.86 -6.11
N SER A 27 -16.79 11.35 -7.31
CA SER A 27 -16.41 9.96 -7.55
C SER A 27 -15.54 9.89 -8.79
N PHE A 28 -14.39 9.21 -8.66
CA PHE A 28 -13.46 8.88 -9.71
C PHE A 28 -13.29 7.37 -9.73
N ARG A 29 -13.57 6.74 -10.87
CA ARG A 29 -13.39 5.31 -11.06
C ARG A 29 -12.68 5.06 -12.37
N THR A 30 -11.73 4.13 -12.36
CA THR A 30 -11.06 3.67 -13.59
C THR A 30 -11.51 2.27 -13.92
N ILE A 31 -12.10 2.11 -15.09
CA ILE A 31 -12.45 0.79 -15.63
C ILE A 31 -11.22 0.28 -16.36
N LEU A 32 -10.71 -0.87 -15.91
CA LEU A 32 -9.60 -1.53 -16.57
C LEU A 32 -10.09 -2.15 -17.87
N ASN A 33 -9.65 -1.57 -18.98
CA ASN A 33 -9.75 -2.23 -20.27
C ASN A 33 -8.50 -3.12 -20.45
N PRO A 34 -8.66 -4.46 -20.59
CA PRO A 34 -7.55 -5.39 -20.81
C PRO A 34 -6.57 -4.97 -21.90
N GLU A 35 -7.06 -4.31 -22.94
CA GLU A 35 -6.27 -3.91 -24.10
C GLU A 35 -5.24 -2.80 -23.78
N PHE A 36 -5.42 -2.05 -22.69
CA PHE A 36 -4.57 -0.93 -22.30
C PHE A 36 -3.52 -1.28 -21.24
N ILE A 37 -3.53 -2.52 -20.76
CA ILE A 37 -2.63 -2.94 -19.68
C ILE A 37 -1.18 -2.87 -20.14
N ASP A 38 -0.86 -3.38 -21.34
CA ASP A 38 0.51 -3.40 -21.91
C ASP A 38 1.12 -2.00 -22.11
N GLU A 39 0.32 -0.97 -22.44
CA GLU A 39 0.83 0.39 -22.68
C GLU A 39 1.06 1.19 -21.39
N MET A 40 0.34 0.85 -20.31
CA MET A 40 0.49 1.50 -19.00
C MET A 40 1.63 0.92 -18.15
N TRP A 41 2.24 -0.18 -18.61
CA TRP A 41 3.32 -0.89 -17.91
C TRP A 41 4.66 -0.18 -17.89
N HIS A 42 4.86 0.82 -18.74
CA HIS A 42 6.01 1.69 -18.59
C HIS A 42 5.75 2.57 -17.38
N PRO A 43 6.54 2.44 -16.28
CA PRO A 43 6.42 3.37 -15.16
C PRO A 43 6.72 4.75 -15.72
N ARG A 44 5.66 5.51 -16.04
CA ARG A 44 5.81 6.87 -16.53
C ARG A 44 6.37 7.65 -15.37
N GLU A 45 7.68 7.81 -15.43
CA GLU A 45 8.46 8.37 -14.34
C GLU A 45 7.89 9.75 -13.97
N ASN A 46 7.61 9.88 -12.68
CA ASN A 46 7.59 11.12 -11.90
C ASN A 46 6.27 11.80 -11.54
N PHE A 47 5.14 11.56 -12.21
CA PHE A 47 3.90 12.26 -11.84
C PHE A 47 2.94 11.41 -11.02
N ASP A 48 2.73 11.85 -9.77
CA ASP A 48 1.74 11.31 -8.85
C ASP A 48 0.44 12.11 -8.97
N HIS A 49 -0.24 11.86 -10.09
CA HIS A 49 -1.50 12.52 -10.43
C HIS A 49 -2.64 12.14 -9.46
N THR A 50 -2.61 10.92 -8.92
CA THR A 50 -3.52 10.46 -7.86
C THR A 50 -3.46 11.40 -6.66
N HIS A 51 -2.26 11.69 -6.18
CA HIS A 51 -2.07 12.60 -5.07
C HIS A 51 -2.62 14.00 -5.37
N GLN A 52 -2.34 14.54 -6.57
CA GLN A 52 -2.87 15.84 -7.00
C GLN A 52 -4.40 15.86 -6.99
N LEU A 53 -5.05 14.78 -7.44
CA LEU A 53 -6.51 14.66 -7.40
C LEU A 53 -7.03 14.69 -5.96
N LEU A 54 -6.46 13.89 -5.06
CA LEU A 54 -6.88 13.78 -3.66
C LEU A 54 -6.66 15.09 -2.88
N VAL A 55 -5.62 15.84 -3.24
CA VAL A 55 -5.31 17.16 -2.67
C VAL A 55 -6.26 18.24 -3.20
N ALA A 56 -6.64 18.20 -4.49
CA ALA A 56 -7.47 19.24 -5.09
C ALA A 56 -8.98 19.08 -4.80
N ASN A 57 -9.46 17.86 -4.60
CA ASN A 57 -10.89 17.55 -4.60
C ASN A 57 -11.47 17.31 -3.21
N ARG A 58 -11.85 18.38 -2.50
CA ARG A 58 -12.48 18.29 -1.17
C ARG A 58 -13.81 17.53 -1.12
N HIS A 59 -14.50 17.43 -2.26
CA HIS A 59 -15.81 16.78 -2.38
C HIS A 59 -15.72 15.30 -2.78
N LEU A 60 -14.51 14.79 -3.03
CA LEU A 60 -14.30 13.40 -3.43
C LEU A 60 -14.72 12.46 -2.30
N LYS A 61 -15.68 11.59 -2.60
CA LYS A 61 -16.20 10.52 -1.73
C LYS A 61 -15.66 9.16 -2.16
N GLU A 62 -15.30 9.01 -3.42
CA GLU A 62 -14.84 7.75 -3.96
C GLU A 62 -13.67 7.94 -4.91
N PHE A 63 -12.61 7.20 -4.64
CA PHE A 63 -11.49 7.02 -5.54
C PHE A 63 -11.30 5.52 -5.73
N ASP A 64 -11.62 5.02 -6.91
CA ASP A 64 -11.46 3.63 -7.27
C ASP A 64 -10.53 3.51 -8.47
N SER A 65 -9.23 3.37 -8.21
CA SER A 65 -8.26 3.23 -9.27
C SER A 65 -7.00 2.50 -8.83
N VAL A 66 -7.00 1.21 -9.11
CA VAL A 66 -5.94 0.29 -8.72
C VAL A 66 -4.64 0.42 -9.54
N MET A 67 -4.72 0.95 -10.76
CA MET A 67 -3.53 1.26 -11.58
C MET A 67 -2.83 2.55 -11.15
N ASN A 68 -3.53 3.37 -10.37
CA ASN A 68 -3.03 4.64 -9.89
C ASN A 68 -2.38 4.45 -8.54
N PHE A 69 -1.22 5.06 -8.39
CA PHE A 69 -0.44 5.00 -7.16
C PHE A 69 -0.34 6.38 -6.51
N VAL A 70 -0.09 6.38 -5.20
CA VAL A 70 0.32 7.55 -4.42
C VAL A 70 1.72 7.30 -3.88
N LYS A 71 2.63 8.24 -4.09
CA LYS A 71 3.95 8.23 -3.47
C LYS A 71 3.83 8.64 -2.00
N ILE A 72 4.33 7.79 -1.11
CA ILE A 72 4.20 8.02 0.34
C ILE A 72 4.76 9.38 0.77
N ASP A 73 5.92 9.78 0.27
CA ASP A 73 6.53 11.06 0.61
C ASP A 73 5.67 12.27 0.21
N GLN A 74 4.94 12.17 -0.90
CA GLN A 74 4.02 13.23 -1.31
C GLN A 74 2.79 13.26 -0.40
N MET A 75 2.21 12.09 -0.12
CA MET A 75 1.10 11.92 0.81
C MET A 75 1.39 12.49 2.22
N LEU A 76 2.63 12.33 2.68
CA LEU A 76 3.07 12.83 3.98
C LEU A 76 3.33 14.34 3.94
N ARG A 77 3.91 14.85 2.86
CA ARG A 77 4.21 16.28 2.69
C ARG A 77 2.94 17.12 2.56
N GLN A 78 1.95 16.63 1.83
CA GLN A 78 0.72 17.39 1.54
C GLN A 78 -0.54 16.60 1.92
N PRO A 79 -1.29 17.06 2.93
CA PRO A 79 -2.58 16.48 3.29
C PRO A 79 -3.57 16.42 2.12
N TRP A 80 -4.27 15.30 2.00
CA TRP A 80 -5.45 15.21 1.13
C TRP A 80 -6.55 16.15 1.62
N ALA A 81 -7.27 16.77 0.68
CA ALA A 81 -8.39 17.65 1.00
C ALA A 81 -9.73 16.88 1.12
N CYS A 82 -9.81 15.68 0.53
CA CYS A 82 -10.98 14.81 0.52
C CYS A 82 -11.25 14.13 1.87
N MET A 83 -11.44 14.90 2.94
CA MET A 83 -11.73 14.36 4.28
C MET A 83 -13.08 13.61 4.35
N GLY A 84 -13.93 13.77 3.34
CA GLY A 84 -15.19 13.07 3.18
C GLY A 84 -15.12 11.75 2.43
N LEU A 85 -13.91 11.25 2.13
CA LEU A 85 -13.69 10.01 1.37
C LEU A 85 -14.29 8.80 2.09
N GLU A 86 -15.06 8.01 1.35
CA GLU A 86 -15.76 6.79 1.79
C GLU A 86 -15.17 5.53 1.15
N TRP A 87 -14.61 5.65 -0.07
CA TRP A 87 -14.05 4.53 -0.83
C TRP A 87 -12.68 4.92 -1.40
N LEU A 88 -11.66 4.13 -1.08
CA LEU A 88 -10.29 4.32 -1.54
C LEU A 88 -9.71 2.99 -2.01
N VAL A 89 -9.49 2.87 -3.32
CA VAL A 89 -8.73 1.80 -3.96
C VAL A 89 -7.59 2.43 -4.72
N CYS A 90 -6.35 2.20 -4.26
CA CYS A 90 -5.14 2.64 -4.95
C CYS A 90 -3.90 1.89 -4.45
N SER A 91 -2.80 2.03 -5.18
CA SER A 91 -1.48 1.62 -4.71
C SER A 91 -0.82 2.74 -3.89
N ILE A 92 -0.06 2.38 -2.86
CA ILE A 92 0.88 3.30 -2.19
C ILE A 92 2.29 2.80 -2.46
N VAL A 93 3.17 3.67 -2.96
CA VAL A 93 4.53 3.31 -3.40
C VAL A 93 5.59 4.23 -2.78
N GLY A 94 6.86 3.84 -2.92
CA GLY A 94 8.01 4.62 -2.43
C GLY A 94 8.24 4.46 -0.92
N VAL A 95 7.77 3.35 -0.33
CA VAL A 95 8.03 3.04 1.08
C VAL A 95 9.44 2.47 1.19
N ASP A 96 10.30 3.14 1.94
CA ASP A 96 11.65 2.66 2.18
C ASP A 96 11.59 1.32 2.91
N ARG A 97 12.05 0.24 2.27
CA ARG A 97 12.09 -1.10 2.86
C ARG A 97 13.51 -1.55 3.10
N LEU A 98 13.78 -2.07 4.29
CA LEU A 98 15.03 -2.77 4.57
C LEU A 98 15.10 -4.06 3.75
N THR A 99 16.30 -4.35 3.26
CA THR A 99 16.70 -5.68 2.77
C THR A 99 16.84 -6.65 3.95
N GLU A 100 16.88 -7.95 3.68
CA GLU A 100 17.06 -8.95 4.74
C GLU A 100 18.37 -8.73 5.50
N GLU A 101 19.45 -8.37 4.79
CA GLU A 101 20.75 -8.06 5.38
C GLU A 101 20.68 -6.80 6.26
N GLU A 102 20.00 -5.75 5.80
CA GLU A 102 19.80 -4.53 6.59
C GLU A 102 18.93 -4.80 7.84
N GLU A 103 17.93 -5.68 7.76
CA GLU A 103 17.12 -6.08 8.91
C GLU A 103 17.94 -6.82 9.97
N GLU A 104 18.79 -7.76 9.56
CA GLU A 104 19.69 -8.48 10.48
C GLU A 104 20.61 -7.51 11.23
N VAL A 105 21.18 -6.54 10.51
CA VAL A 105 22.01 -5.47 11.07
C VAL A 105 21.24 -4.64 12.09
N VAL A 106 20.04 -4.18 11.74
CA VAL A 106 19.21 -3.35 12.63
C VAL A 106 18.78 -4.12 13.87
N VAL A 107 18.40 -5.40 13.73
CA VAL A 107 18.01 -6.26 14.85
C VAL A 107 19.19 -6.52 15.77
N ALA A 108 20.37 -6.81 15.24
CA ALA A 108 21.58 -7.03 16.02
C ALA A 108 22.01 -5.75 16.77
N GLY A 109 22.03 -4.61 16.08
CA GLY A 109 22.44 -3.33 16.64
C GLY A 109 21.47 -2.76 17.69
N LEU A 110 20.15 -2.95 17.52
CA LEU A 110 19.15 -2.44 18.46
C LEU A 110 18.93 -3.33 19.69
N ARG A 111 19.19 -4.65 19.59
CA ARG A 111 18.82 -5.61 20.65
C ARG A 111 19.96 -6.07 21.54
N VAL A 112 21.21 -5.77 21.24
CA VAL A 112 22.36 -6.24 22.02
C VAL A 112 22.92 -5.11 22.88
N PRO A 113 22.67 -5.10 24.21
CA PRO A 113 23.32 -4.16 25.12
C PRO A 113 24.85 -4.37 25.06
N GLY A 114 25.59 -3.34 24.67
CA GLY A 114 27.05 -3.41 24.51
C GLY A 114 27.54 -3.72 23.10
N TYR A 115 26.66 -3.70 22.09
CA TYR A 115 27.10 -3.57 20.69
C TYR A 115 27.98 -2.32 20.59
N SER A 116 29.15 -2.47 19.94
CA SER A 116 30.18 -1.44 19.77
C SER A 116 29.55 -0.05 19.51
N THR A 117 30.03 0.98 20.21
CA THR A 117 29.51 2.36 20.12
C THR A 117 29.67 3.00 18.74
N GLU A 118 30.43 2.39 17.83
CA GLU A 118 30.65 2.88 16.47
C GLU A 118 30.08 1.89 15.47
N LEU A 119 28.95 2.26 14.86
CA LEU A 119 28.39 1.59 13.69
C LEU A 119 29.26 1.89 12.47
N THR A 120 29.40 0.92 11.59
CA THR A 120 29.94 1.18 10.25
C THR A 120 29.02 2.11 9.46
N GLU A 121 29.51 2.68 8.35
CA GLU A 121 28.69 3.52 7.47
C GLU A 121 27.46 2.76 6.94
N ASP A 122 27.62 1.49 6.58
CA ASP A 122 26.56 0.65 6.05
C ASP A 122 25.48 0.37 7.11
N GLU A 123 25.90 0.04 8.34
CA GLU A 123 24.98 -0.15 9.47
C GLU A 123 24.26 1.15 9.83
N THR A 124 24.96 2.29 9.78
CA THR A 124 24.36 3.61 9.98
C THR A 124 23.27 3.88 8.94
N ARG A 125 23.55 3.62 7.65
CA ARG A 125 22.56 3.78 6.57
C ARG A 125 21.35 2.86 6.76
N ALA A 126 21.57 1.60 7.17
CA ALA A 126 20.50 0.66 7.46
C ALA A 126 19.60 1.15 8.61
N VAL A 127 20.21 1.65 9.69
CA VAL A 127 19.49 2.21 10.84
C VAL A 127 18.71 3.48 10.47
N GLU A 128 19.30 4.40 9.70
CA GLU A 128 18.60 5.58 9.21
C GLU A 128 17.40 5.22 8.32
N LYS A 129 17.59 4.24 7.43
CA LYS A 129 16.54 3.70 6.56
C LYS A 129 15.43 3.05 7.38
N PHE A 130 15.76 2.33 8.45
CA PHE A 130 14.77 1.76 9.38
C PHE A 130 13.89 2.85 10.01
N TYR A 131 14.50 3.92 10.53
CA TYR A 131 13.73 5.01 11.13
C TYR A 131 12.86 5.75 10.10
N ARG A 132 13.36 5.95 8.89
CA ARG A 132 12.59 6.57 7.80
C ARG A 132 11.41 5.68 7.37
N CYS A 133 11.64 4.39 7.15
CA CYS A 133 10.60 3.38 6.91
C CYS A 133 9.50 3.44 7.97
N ARG A 134 9.89 3.41 9.25
CA ARG A 134 8.95 3.47 10.38
C ARG A 134 8.16 4.78 10.40
N ALA A 135 8.83 5.92 10.18
CA ALA A 135 8.18 7.22 10.11
C ALA A 135 7.18 7.30 8.95
N GLN A 136 7.54 6.74 7.79
CA GLN A 136 6.67 6.67 6.62
C GLN A 136 5.41 5.84 6.92
N HIS A 137 5.56 4.63 7.46
CA HIS A 137 4.43 3.79 7.85
C HIS A 137 3.52 4.50 8.87
N HIS A 138 4.09 5.06 9.93
CA HIS A 138 3.32 5.74 10.98
C HIS A 138 2.54 6.92 10.41
N GLY A 139 3.22 7.79 9.65
CA GLY A 139 2.59 8.94 9.02
C GLY A 139 1.49 8.53 8.03
N MET A 140 1.68 7.42 7.32
CA MET A 140 0.68 6.92 6.38
C MET A 140 -0.54 6.40 7.11
N TYR A 141 -0.37 5.57 8.14
CA TYR A 141 -1.49 5.10 8.94
C TYR A 141 -2.22 6.25 9.65
N ASP A 142 -1.50 7.28 10.10
CA ASP A 142 -2.13 8.49 10.65
C ASP A 142 -2.95 9.25 9.61
N ARG A 143 -2.45 9.34 8.38
CA ARG A 143 -3.19 9.92 7.26
C ARG A 143 -4.47 9.14 6.99
N LEU A 144 -4.37 7.82 6.81
CA LEU A 144 -5.52 6.96 6.56
C LEU A 144 -6.52 7.04 7.72
N ALA A 145 -6.03 6.94 8.96
CA ALA A 145 -6.85 7.05 10.17
C ALA A 145 -7.59 8.39 10.31
N SER A 146 -7.13 9.46 9.63
CA SER A 146 -7.81 10.75 9.61
C SER A 146 -9.09 10.76 8.75
N LEU A 147 -9.24 9.80 7.83
CA LEU A 147 -10.39 9.65 6.93
C LEU A 147 -11.54 8.95 7.63
N LYS A 148 -12.20 9.65 8.55
CA LYS A 148 -13.18 9.07 9.47
C LYS A 148 -14.41 8.44 8.81
N ARG A 149 -14.70 8.80 7.56
CA ARG A 149 -15.85 8.32 6.81
C ARG A 149 -15.54 7.13 5.89
N LEU A 150 -14.29 6.66 5.92
CA LEU A 150 -13.82 5.59 5.05
C LEU A 150 -14.51 4.28 5.42
N LYS A 151 -15.20 3.69 4.43
CA LYS A 151 -15.92 2.40 4.52
C LYS A 151 -15.19 1.30 3.77
N HIS A 152 -14.56 1.64 2.66
CA HIS A 152 -13.79 0.72 1.85
C HIS A 152 -12.39 1.25 1.66
N LEU A 153 -11.41 0.44 2.07
CA LEU A 153 -10.00 0.71 1.86
C LEU A 153 -9.39 -0.52 1.22
N ASP A 154 -8.92 -0.40 -0.01
CA ASP A 154 -8.11 -1.43 -0.66
C ASP A 154 -6.78 -0.81 -1.07
N LEU A 155 -5.71 -1.32 -0.45
CA LEU A 155 -4.36 -0.86 -0.69
C LEU A 155 -3.60 -1.96 -1.40
N GLY A 156 -3.46 -1.81 -2.71
CA GLY A 156 -2.74 -2.83 -3.45
C GLY A 156 -2.73 -2.64 -4.94
N TYR A 157 -2.28 -3.71 -5.58
CA TYR A 157 -2.17 -3.81 -7.02
C TYR A 157 -3.19 -4.84 -7.52
N GLU A 158 -3.83 -4.56 -8.64
CA GLU A 158 -4.83 -5.43 -9.21
C GLU A 158 -4.21 -6.58 -9.98
N ASN A 159 -4.34 -7.82 -9.50
CA ASN A 159 -3.98 -9.00 -10.27
C ASN A 159 -5.18 -9.67 -10.96
N ARG A 160 -6.37 -9.04 -10.98
CA ARG A 160 -7.52 -9.54 -11.76
C ARG A 160 -7.24 -9.63 -13.26
N TYR A 161 -6.16 -9.01 -13.77
CA TYR A 161 -5.81 -9.07 -15.19
C TYR A 161 -4.52 -9.86 -15.48
N PRO A 162 -4.50 -10.66 -16.56
CA PRO A 162 -3.67 -11.87 -16.64
C PRO A 162 -2.24 -11.77 -17.23
N PRO A 163 -1.59 -10.64 -17.58
CA PRO A 163 -0.20 -10.76 -18.05
C PRO A 163 0.76 -11.28 -16.96
N TRP A 164 0.38 -11.23 -15.68
CA TRP A 164 1.12 -11.81 -14.55
C TRP A 164 0.97 -13.31 -14.37
N ALA A 165 0.04 -13.93 -15.09
CA ALA A 165 -0.11 -15.39 -15.04
C ALA A 165 1.16 -16.12 -15.52
N ASP A 166 2.11 -15.38 -16.10
CA ASP A 166 3.44 -15.86 -16.49
C ASP A 166 4.57 -15.45 -15.52
N ILE A 167 4.32 -14.51 -14.59
CA ILE A 167 5.28 -14.10 -13.54
C ILE A 167 5.11 -14.94 -12.27
N GLY A 168 3.88 -15.37 -11.97
CA GLY A 168 3.62 -16.39 -10.95
C GLY A 168 3.91 -17.79 -11.48
N LYS A 169 4.65 -18.61 -10.73
CA LYS A 169 4.68 -20.05 -11.03
C LYS A 169 3.29 -20.60 -10.77
N ARG A 170 2.56 -20.96 -11.82
CA ARG A 170 1.31 -21.71 -11.68
C ARG A 170 1.65 -23.06 -11.05
N TYR A 171 0.95 -23.41 -9.99
CA TYR A 171 1.00 -24.75 -9.40
C TYR A 171 -0.40 -25.33 -9.32
N ARG A 172 -0.47 -26.65 -9.31
CA ARG A 172 -1.72 -27.39 -9.20
C ARG A 172 -1.86 -27.86 -7.76
N GLY A 173 -2.95 -27.50 -7.09
CA GLY A 173 -3.24 -27.95 -5.74
C GLY A 173 -3.65 -29.42 -5.71
N GLU A 174 -3.83 -29.96 -4.50
CA GLU A 174 -4.30 -31.34 -4.30
C GLU A 174 -5.72 -31.60 -4.83
N ASP A 175 -6.50 -30.53 -4.98
CA ASP A 175 -7.86 -30.51 -5.53
C ASP A 175 -7.89 -30.31 -7.06
N ASP A 176 -6.74 -30.39 -7.71
CA ASP A 176 -6.58 -30.22 -9.16
C ASP A 176 -6.84 -28.80 -9.67
N ASN A 177 -7.07 -27.83 -8.77
CA ASN A 177 -7.22 -26.42 -9.11
C ASN A 177 -5.86 -25.77 -9.39
N LEU A 178 -5.86 -24.79 -10.31
CA LEU A 178 -4.69 -23.98 -10.63
C LEU A 178 -4.59 -22.80 -9.67
N TYR A 179 -3.46 -22.72 -8.97
CA TYR A 179 -3.12 -21.62 -8.07
C TYR A 179 -1.92 -20.85 -8.63
N LEU A 180 -1.91 -19.55 -8.39
CA LEU A 180 -0.74 -18.72 -8.64
C LEU A 180 0.13 -18.71 -7.38
N LYS A 181 1.38 -19.20 -7.50
CA LYS A 181 2.38 -18.96 -6.46
C LYS A 181 2.87 -17.53 -6.63
N TYR A 182 2.39 -16.64 -5.76
CA TYR A 182 2.99 -15.33 -5.56
C TYR A 182 4.47 -15.54 -5.18
N ILE A 183 5.36 -14.71 -5.72
CA ILE A 183 6.81 -14.79 -5.45
C ILE A 183 6.99 -14.82 -3.92
N ASP A 184 7.83 -15.73 -3.41
CA ASP A 184 8.05 -15.94 -1.97
C ASP A 184 8.69 -14.70 -1.28
N GLN A 185 8.94 -13.64 -2.03
CA GLN A 185 9.49 -12.38 -1.54
C GLN A 185 8.38 -11.33 -1.46
N PRO A 186 8.38 -10.47 -0.43
CA PRO A 186 7.55 -9.28 -0.42
C PRO A 186 7.82 -8.50 -1.69
N MET A 187 6.78 -8.01 -2.35
CA MET A 187 7.03 -7.10 -3.47
C MET A 187 7.66 -5.81 -2.92
N PHE A 188 8.53 -5.19 -3.72
CA PHE A 188 9.06 -3.86 -3.43
C PHE A 188 7.90 -2.87 -3.27
N ASP A 189 8.09 -1.82 -2.46
CA ASP A 189 7.10 -0.76 -2.23
C ASP A 189 5.79 -1.17 -1.53
N THR A 190 5.79 -2.29 -0.80
CA THR A 190 4.57 -2.80 -0.16
C THR A 190 4.46 -2.39 1.30
N LEU A 191 3.22 -2.26 1.79
CA LEU A 191 2.95 -1.86 3.18
C LEU A 191 3.24 -2.97 4.19
N GLU A 192 3.69 -2.61 5.39
CA GLU A 192 3.87 -3.55 6.49
C GLU A 192 2.64 -3.53 7.36
N LEU A 193 2.06 -4.71 7.59
CA LEU A 193 0.81 -4.87 8.32
C LEU A 193 1.11 -5.41 9.71
N THR A 194 1.74 -4.59 10.55
CA THR A 194 2.04 -4.92 11.94
C THR A 194 1.49 -3.86 12.89
N LEU A 195 1.23 -4.24 14.15
CA LEU A 195 0.87 -3.24 15.16
C LEU A 195 2.01 -2.22 15.34
N GLU A 196 3.26 -2.66 15.24
CA GLU A 196 4.44 -1.80 15.32
C GLU A 196 4.53 -0.80 14.16
N SER A 197 4.21 -1.23 12.93
CA SER A 197 4.15 -0.33 11.78
C SER A 197 3.01 0.68 11.87
N GLY A 198 2.08 0.50 12.80
CA GLY A 198 0.98 1.43 13.05
C GLY A 198 -0.38 0.93 12.57
N LEU A 199 -0.51 -0.36 12.20
CA LEU A 199 -1.80 -0.95 11.84
C LEU A 199 -2.86 -0.69 12.91
N GLY A 200 -2.51 -0.69 14.20
CA GLY A 200 -3.44 -0.37 15.29
C GLY A 200 -4.09 1.01 15.20
N ARG A 201 -3.51 1.95 14.44
CA ARG A 201 -4.09 3.28 14.18
C ARG A 201 -5.32 3.20 13.27
N SER A 202 -5.46 2.14 12.47
CA SER A 202 -6.67 1.91 11.67
C SER A 202 -7.91 1.66 12.52
N ALA A 203 -7.76 1.31 13.82
CA ALA A 203 -8.87 1.23 14.77
C ALA A 203 -9.65 2.55 14.92
N ALA A 204 -9.09 3.67 14.46
CA ALA A 204 -9.78 4.95 14.42
C ALA A 204 -10.78 5.08 13.26
N LEU A 205 -10.81 4.14 12.32
CA LEU A 205 -11.73 4.02 11.19
C LEU A 205 -12.95 3.19 11.60
N LYS A 206 -13.86 3.81 12.34
CA LYS A 206 -15.03 3.13 12.93
C LYS A 206 -16.07 2.68 11.90
N ASP A 207 -16.09 3.33 10.75
CA ASP A 207 -17.03 3.07 9.66
C ASP A 207 -16.44 2.11 8.61
N LEU A 208 -15.24 1.57 8.83
CA LEU A 208 -14.58 0.69 7.87
C LEU A 208 -15.29 -0.67 7.81
N GLU A 209 -15.86 -0.98 6.65
CA GLU A 209 -16.60 -2.20 6.36
C GLU A 209 -15.72 -3.22 5.62
N MET A 210 -14.80 -2.75 4.78
CA MET A 210 -13.87 -3.59 4.02
C MET A 210 -12.45 -3.03 4.09
N PHE A 211 -11.51 -3.93 4.40
CA PHE A 211 -10.09 -3.65 4.34
C PHE A 211 -9.38 -4.70 3.47
N GLY A 212 -9.09 -4.30 2.24
CA GLY A 212 -8.45 -5.10 1.22
C GLY A 212 -6.95 -4.81 1.08
N PHE A 213 -6.25 -5.82 0.59
CA PHE A 213 -4.84 -5.79 0.28
C PHE A 213 -4.63 -6.59 -1.01
N GLU A 214 -5.09 -6.05 -2.14
CA GLU A 214 -5.04 -6.80 -3.39
C GLU A 214 -3.60 -7.07 -3.84
N CYS A 215 -3.33 -8.37 -4.01
CA CYS A 215 -2.21 -8.99 -4.73
C CYS A 215 -0.80 -8.52 -4.35
N ILE A 216 -0.68 -8.00 -3.14
CA ILE A 216 0.58 -7.66 -2.53
C ILE A 216 0.87 -8.69 -1.44
N ASN A 217 2.05 -9.31 -1.52
CA ASN A 217 2.61 -10.08 -0.42
C ASN A 217 3.06 -9.11 0.69
N HIS A 218 2.10 -8.66 1.48
CA HIS A 218 2.39 -7.84 2.64
C HIS A 218 3.14 -8.69 3.67
N ARG A 219 4.27 -8.18 4.17
CA ARG A 219 4.84 -8.70 5.41
C ARG A 219 3.83 -8.44 6.53
N VAL A 220 3.05 -9.46 6.86
CA VAL A 220 2.40 -9.57 8.17
C VAL A 220 3.51 -9.98 9.11
N GLY A 221 4.13 -9.01 9.78
CA GLY A 221 5.15 -9.32 10.77
C GLY A 221 4.57 -10.25 11.82
N LYS A 222 5.45 -11.06 12.42
CA LYS A 222 5.06 -11.90 13.56
C LYS A 222 4.40 -10.96 14.58
N ALA A 223 3.14 -11.23 14.94
CA ALA A 223 2.56 -10.62 16.12
C ALA A 223 3.62 -10.74 17.23
N GLY A 224 3.88 -9.68 17.98
CA GLY A 224 4.85 -9.68 19.09
C GLY A 224 4.42 -10.58 20.25
N MET A 225 4.03 -11.81 19.93
CA MET A 225 3.57 -12.89 20.76
C MET A 225 4.54 -14.04 20.52
N ASP A 226 5.23 -14.41 21.59
CA ASP A 226 6.12 -15.57 21.62
C ASP A 226 5.34 -16.78 21.11
N GLY A 227 5.94 -17.58 20.22
CA GLY A 227 5.25 -18.62 19.44
C GLY A 227 4.50 -19.70 20.25
N GLN A 228 4.49 -19.64 21.58
CA GLN A 228 3.70 -20.48 22.47
C GLN A 228 2.23 -20.04 22.60
N GLU A 229 1.89 -18.75 22.46
CA GLU A 229 0.49 -18.29 22.62
C GLU A 229 -0.41 -18.65 21.41
N LEU A 230 0.17 -18.75 20.22
CA LEU A 230 -0.54 -19.18 19.00
C LEU A 230 -0.96 -20.65 19.02
N ALA A 231 -0.30 -21.50 19.81
CA ALA A 231 -0.70 -22.89 19.98
C ALA A 231 -1.98 -23.02 20.83
N GLN A 232 -2.20 -22.10 21.78
CA GLN A 232 -3.37 -22.09 22.63
C GLN A 232 -4.57 -21.45 21.93
N ALA A 233 -4.37 -20.35 21.19
CA ALA A 233 -5.43 -19.66 20.44
C ALA A 233 -6.01 -20.48 19.26
N LYS A 234 -5.28 -21.48 18.75
CA LYS A 234 -5.82 -22.41 17.73
C LYS A 234 -6.72 -23.51 18.30
N VAL A 235 -6.66 -23.77 19.61
CA VAL A 235 -7.51 -24.77 20.28
C VAL A 235 -8.85 -24.16 20.69
N ASP A 236 -8.88 -22.89 21.08
CA ASP A 236 -10.09 -22.27 21.66
C ASP A 236 -11.03 -21.57 20.66
N VAL A 237 -10.73 -21.61 19.35
CA VAL A 237 -11.60 -21.03 18.29
C VAL A 237 -12.36 -22.13 17.51
N TRP A 238 -12.10 -23.41 17.80
CA TRP A 238 -12.81 -24.55 17.20
C TRP A 238 -13.26 -25.61 18.22
N SER A 239 -13.54 -25.19 19.46
CA SER A 239 -14.24 -25.95 20.50
C SER A 239 -15.34 -25.11 21.12
#